data_AF-A0A1V5AGJ4-F1
#
_entry.id   AF-A0A1V5AGJ4-F1
#
_cell.length_a   1.000
_cell.length_b   1.000
_cell.length_c   1.000
_cell.angle_alpha   90.00
_cell.angle_beta   90.00
_cell.angle_gamma   90.00
#
_symmetry.space_group_name_H-M   'P 1'
#
loop_
_entity.id
_entity.type
_entity.pdbx_description
1 polymer ?
#
loop_
_entity_poly.entity_id
_entity_poly.type
_entity_poly.pdbx_seq_one_letter_code
_entity_poly.pdbx_strand_id
1 'polypeptide(L)'
;MGGVGGALIYYPLVMINNNPSLSAVFAIGIFLVNAVLASWNIQGTIEGFHDPKFKKWPAAFKACLVSTFILALVAVIITGGA
;
A
#
# COMPACT_ATOMS: atom_id res chain seq x y z
N MET A 1 -4.71 -3.46 6.30
CA MET A 1 -4.76 -2.19 5.52
C MET A 1 -3.49 -1.93 4.74
N GLY A 2 -2.29 -2.05 5.33
CA GLY A 2 -1.04 -1.95 4.53
C GLY A 2 -0.88 -3.04 3.47
N GLY A 3 -1.33 -4.27 3.77
CA GLY A 3 -1.09 -5.41 2.89
C GLY A 3 -2.02 -5.62 1.72
N VAL A 4 -3.25 -5.12 1.80
CA VAL A 4 -4.25 -5.32 0.74
C VAL A 4 -3.88 -4.52 -0.51
N GLY A 5 -3.37 -3.29 -0.35
CA GLY A 5 -2.97 -2.44 -1.48
C GLY A 5 -1.81 -3.01 -2.31
N GLY A 6 -0.77 -3.53 -1.66
CA GLY A 6 0.37 -4.15 -2.35
C GLY A 6 -0.02 -5.44 -3.09
N ALA A 7 -0.82 -6.30 -2.45
CA ALA A 7 -1.31 -7.53 -3.06
C ALA A 7 -2.27 -7.27 -4.23
N LEU A 8 -3.13 -6.24 -4.13
CA LEU A 8 -4.06 -5.86 -5.20
C LEU A 8 -3.37 -5.30 -6.45
N ILE A 9 -2.19 -4.70 -6.32
CA ILE A 9 -1.45 -4.11 -7.46
C ILE A 9 -0.67 -5.18 -8.23
N TYR A 10 -0.31 -6.31 -7.61
CA TYR A 10 0.41 -7.38 -8.28
C TYR A 10 -0.33 -7.92 -9.51
N TYR A 11 -1.61 -8.27 -9.36
CA TYR A 11 -2.42 -8.84 -10.44
C TYR A 11 -2.52 -7.96 -11.69
N PRO A 12 -2.89 -6.66 -11.60
CA PRO A 12 -2.92 -5.77 -12.76
C PRO A 12 -1.53 -5.52 -13.35
N LEU A 13 -0.46 -5.45 -12.54
CA LEU A 13 0.90 -5.27 -13.07
C LEU A 13 1.38 -6.50 -13.85
N VAL A 14 1.08 -7.72 -13.39
CA VAL A 14 1.39 -8.95 -14.14
C VAL A 14 0.64 -8.98 -15.48
N MET A 15 -0.61 -8.52 -15.51
CA MET A 15 -1.39 -8.43 -16.75
C MET A 15 -0.80 -7.43 -17.76
N ILE A 16 -0.22 -6.32 -17.28
CA ILE A 16 0.38 -5.29 -18.15
C ILE A 16 1.76 -5.72 -18.67
N ASN A 17 2.63 -6.18 -17.79
CA ASN A 17 4.04 -6.39 -18.12
C ASN A 17 4.40 -7.85 -18.46
N ASN A 18 3.52 -8.81 -18.17
CA ASN A 18 3.78 -10.26 -18.32
C ASN A 18 5.05 -10.77 -17.60
N ASN A 19 5.66 -9.96 -16.73
CA ASN A 19 6.86 -10.30 -15.98
C ASN A 19 6.53 -10.38 -14.47
N PRO A 20 6.31 -11.60 -13.93
CA PRO A 20 5.90 -11.79 -12.56
C PRO A 20 6.94 -11.35 -11.53
N SER A 21 8.24 -11.38 -11.88
CA SER A 21 9.32 -10.97 -10.99
C SER A 21 9.30 -9.46 -10.74
N LEU A 22 9.16 -8.66 -11.81
CA LEU A 22 9.13 -7.20 -11.68
C LEU A 22 7.87 -6.76 -10.91
N SER A 23 6.72 -7.35 -11.24
CA SER A 23 5.45 -7.06 -10.55
C SER A 23 5.50 -7.42 -9.06
N ALA A 24 6.20 -8.49 -8.68
CA ALA A 24 6.37 -8.88 -7.28
C ALA A 24 7.20 -7.85 -6.49
N VAL A 25 8.29 -7.34 -7.09
CA VAL A 25 9.14 -6.32 -6.46
C VAL A 25 8.35 -5.03 -6.20
N PHE A 26 7.56 -4.58 -7.18
CA PHE A 26 6.69 -3.41 -7.00
C PHE A 26 5.61 -3.65 -5.95
N ALA A 27 4.96 -4.82 -5.94
CA ALA A 27 3.94 -5.16 -4.95
C ALA A 27 4.50 -5.15 -3.51
N ILE A 28 5.70 -5.70 -3.30
CA ILE A 28 6.40 -5.69 -2.00
C ILE A 28 6.80 -4.25 -1.61
N GLY A 29 7.31 -3.45 -2.55
CA GLY A 29 7.65 -2.05 -2.30
C GLY A 29 6.45 -1.23 -1.83
N ILE A 30 5.30 -1.37 -2.51
CA ILE A 30 4.08 -0.65 -2.17
C ILE A 30 3.51 -1.13 -0.82
N PHE A 31 3.61 -2.44 -0.54
CA PHE A 31 3.27 -3.00 0.76
C PHE A 31 4.05 -2.33 1.89
N LEU A 32 5.37 -2.20 1.73
CA LEU A 32 6.25 -1.61 2.74
C LEU A 32 5.94 -0.13 2.97
N VAL A 33 5.71 0.65 1.91
CA VAL A 33 5.36 2.07 2.04
C VAL A 33 4.05 2.23 2.82
N ASN A 34 3.02 1.46 2.50
CA ASN A 34 1.76 1.52 3.22
C ASN A 34 1.89 1.07 4.68
N ALA A 35 2.75 0.08 4.97
CA ALA A 35 3.03 -0.36 6.34
C ALA A 35 3.67 0.76 7.18
N VAL A 36 4.65 1.48 6.61
CA VAL A 36 5.31 2.62 7.27
C VAL A 36 4.32 3.77 7.50
N LEU A 37 3.54 4.14 6.48
CA LEU A 37 2.54 5.21 6.58
C LEU A 37 1.44 4.90 7.61
N ALA A 38 1.01 3.64 7.70
CA ALA A 38 0.05 3.21 8.72
C ALA A 38 0.67 3.32 10.13
N SER A 39 1.93 2.92 10.29
CA SER A 39 2.65 3.01 11.56
C SER A 39 2.80 4.44 12.05
N TRP A 40 3.10 5.39 11.15
CA TRP A 40 3.22 6.81 11.53
C TRP A 40 1.87 7.45 11.91
N ASN A 41 0.77 7.03 11.28
CA ASN A 41 -0.56 7.60 11.57
C ASN A 41 -1.20 7.05 12.85
N ILE A 42 -0.98 5.78 13.19
CA ILE A 42 -1.61 5.15 14.37
C ILE A 42 -0.75 5.29 15.63
N GLN A 43 0.56 5.49 15.48
CA GLN A 43 1.52 5.90 16.51
C GLN A 43 1.47 5.08 17.82
N GLY A 44 2.42 4.15 17.96
CA GLY A 44 2.54 3.28 19.14
C GLY A 44 1.68 2.01 19.05
N THR A 45 1.79 1.15 20.06
CA THR A 45 0.99 -0.08 20.15
C THR A 45 -0.43 0.27 20.55
N ILE A 46 -1.41 -0.19 19.77
CA ILE A 46 -2.82 -0.06 20.13
C ILE A 46 -3.10 -1.11 21.20
N GLU A 47 -3.43 -0.67 22.41
CA GLU A 47 -3.69 -1.57 23.55
C GLU A 47 -5.11 -2.17 23.53
N GLY A 48 -5.99 -1.65 22.67
CA GLY A 48 -7.29 -2.24 22.37
C GLY A 48 -8.23 -1.26 21.65
N PHE A 49 -9.46 -1.71 21.35
CA PHE A 49 -10.49 -0.89 20.67
C PHE A 49 -10.94 0.33 21.49
N HIS A 50 -10.68 0.34 22.80
CA HIS A 50 -11.06 1.41 23.72
C HIS A 50 -10.02 2.54 23.79
N ASP A 51 -8.82 2.31 23.26
CA ASP A 51 -7.74 3.30 23.26
C ASP A 51 -8.07 4.43 22.28
N PRO A 52 -7.94 5.72 22.68
CA PRO A 52 -8.10 6.86 21.76
C PRO A 52 -7.24 6.77 20.49
N LYS A 53 -6.16 5.97 20.48
CA LYS A 53 -5.36 5.68 19.28
C LYS A 53 -6.13 4.93 18.19
N PHE A 54 -7.13 4.11 18.53
CA PHE A 54 -7.96 3.41 17.54
C PHE A 54 -8.77 4.38 16.67
N LYS A 55 -9.15 5.55 17.20
CA LYS A 55 -9.84 6.60 16.43
C LYS A 55 -9.01 7.17 15.28
N LYS A 56 -7.69 6.97 15.27
CA LYS A 56 -6.79 7.43 14.19
C LYS A 56 -6.72 6.45 13.01
N TRP A 57 -7.26 5.23 13.16
CA TRP A 57 -7.24 4.20 12.12
C TRP A 57 -7.91 4.62 10.79
N PRO A 58 -9.04 5.35 10.76
CA PRO A 58 -9.63 5.82 9.50
C PRO A 58 -8.74 6.84 8.78
N ALA A 59 -7.98 7.66 9.51
CA ALA A 59 -7.02 8.58 8.91
C ALA A 59 -5.83 7.82 8.29
N ALA A 60 -5.32 6.80 9.00
CA ALA A 60 -4.29 5.91 8.48
C ALA A 60 -4.74 5.18 7.22
N PHE A 61 -6.00 4.74 7.16
CA PHE A 61 -6.57 4.11 5.98
C PHE A 61 -6.59 5.04 4.77
N LYS A 62 -7.09 6.28 4.95
CA LYS A 62 -7.12 7.28 3.88
C LYS A 62 -5.73 7.58 3.34
N ALA A 63 -4.74 7.71 4.22
CA ALA A 63 -3.34 7.93 3.82
C ALA A 63 -2.79 6.77 2.98
N CYS A 64 -3.06 5.52 3.40
CA CYS A 64 -2.66 4.33 2.64
C CYS A 64 -3.36 4.21 1.29
N LEU A 65 -4.62 4.67 1.19
CA LEU A 65 -5.39 4.64 -0.04
C LEU A 65 -4.80 5.60 -1.08
N VAL A 66 -4.47 6.82 -0.65
CA VAL A 66 -3.84 7.84 -1.50
C VAL A 66 -2.44 7.41 -1.94
N SER A 67 -1.61 6.87 -1.03
CA SER A 67 -0.27 6.40 -1.38
C SER A 67 -0.30 5.23 -2.38
N THR A 68 -1.23 4.29 -2.18
CA THR A 68 -1.42 3.16 -3.11
C THR A 68 -1.81 3.65 -4.50
N PHE A 69 -2.70 4.66 -4.60
CA PHE A 69 -3.12 5.22 -5.88
C PHE A 69 -1.97 5.90 -6.63
N ILE A 70 -1.16 6.70 -5.94
CA ILE A 70 0.00 7.38 -6.52
C ILE A 70 1.05 6.34 -6.97
N LEU A 71 1.37 5.37 -6.10
CA LEU A 71 2.34 4.34 -6.42
C LEU A 71 1.87 3.41 -7.53
N ALA A 72 0.57 3.14 -7.64
CA ALA A 72 0.00 2.38 -8.75
C ALA A 72 0.23 3.10 -10.09
N LEU A 73 -0.02 4.42 -10.15
CA LEU A 73 0.24 5.21 -11.36
C LEU A 73 1.72 5.18 -11.76
N VAL A 74 2.61 5.41 -10.79
CA VAL A 74 4.07 5.37 -11.03
C VAL A 74 4.50 3.97 -11.47
N ALA A 75 3.98 2.92 -10.84
CA ALA A 75 4.27 1.55 -11.22
C ALA A 75 3.82 1.29 -12.67
N VAL A 76 2.59 1.64 -13.06
CA VAL A 76 2.11 1.45 -14.44
C VAL A 76 3.03 2.16 -15.44
N ILE A 77 3.43 3.41 -15.18
CA ILE A 77 4.34 4.17 -16.08
C ILE A 77 5.68 3.46 -16.23
N ILE A 78 6.31 3.04 -15.12
CA ILE A 78 7.63 2.39 -15.14
C ILE A 78 7.57 1.01 -15.79
N THR A 79 6.46 0.28 -15.60
CA THR A 79 6.33 -1.11 -16.02
C THR A 79 5.88 -1.27 -17.49
N GLY A 80 5.81 -0.17 -18.25
CA GLY A 80 5.50 -0.19 -19.69
C GLY A 80 4.10 0.25 -20.07
N GLY A 81 3.39 1.00 -19.22
CA GLY A 81 2.19 1.74 -19.61
C GLY A 81 2.53 2.97 -20.46
N ALA A 82 3.02 2.74 -21.68
CA ALA A 82 3.16 3.72 -22.76
C ALA A 82 3.10 2.99 -24.11
#